data_AF-A0A843DZK9-F1
#
_entry.id   AF-A0A843DZK9-F1
#
_cell.length_a   1.000
_cell.length_b   1.000
_cell.length_c   1.000
_cell.angle_alpha   90.00
_cell.angle_beta   90.00
_cell.angle_gamma   90.00
#
_symmetry.space_group_name_H-M   'P 1'
#
loop_
_entity.id
_entity.type
_entity.pdbx_description
1 polymer ?
#
loop_
_entity_poly.entity_id
_entity_poly.type
_entity_poly.pdbx_seq_one_letter_code
_entity_poly.pdbx_strand_id
1 'polypeptide(L)'
;MKQRIGRHLSFVECRESMGMGQGGGLAQRATISESGKDVVAIAMGPGRRHITKPVCEITYALREEGIDTSVLVLNAGAGVPADAPDITHGQCMGLDPIEVERIQQFKVALVHLGNVRSHIIWKARLILRNVNIPTILVTQCPIDYEDLAAIGVKTKYVMPDDENINTKGCVEEIVTGVIRGVSCPQEKLDEIVSKVLNMMPDRGHEA
;
A
#
# COMPACT_ATOMS: atom_id res chain seq x y z
N MET A 1 -24.28 -5.51 2.32
CA MET A 1 -25.29 -4.48 2.66
C MET A 1 -24.50 -3.26 3.09
N LYS A 2 -24.57 -2.11 2.38
CA LYS A 2 -23.80 -0.91 2.75
C LYS A 2 -24.15 -0.54 4.20
N GLN A 3 -23.17 -0.56 5.09
CA GLN A 3 -23.38 -0.35 6.54
C GLN A 3 -23.91 1.06 6.86
N ARG A 4 -23.83 1.99 5.92
CA ARG A 4 -24.23 3.39 6.10
C ARG A 4 -24.93 3.92 4.84
N ILE A 5 -26.16 4.42 5.00
CA ILE A 5 -26.94 5.10 3.94
C ILE A 5 -27.06 6.58 4.36
N GLY A 6 -26.49 7.50 3.57
CA GLY A 6 -26.56 8.94 3.83
C GLY A 6 -25.29 9.69 3.45
N ARG A 7 -25.26 11.01 3.72
CA ARG A 7 -24.02 11.82 3.66
C ARG A 7 -23.26 11.60 4.96
N HIS A 8 -22.05 11.07 4.87
CA HIS A 8 -21.16 10.85 6.01
C HIS A 8 -19.97 11.80 5.92
N LEU A 9 -19.63 12.41 7.06
CA LEU A 9 -18.45 13.25 7.18
C LEU A 9 -17.27 12.36 7.57
N SER A 10 -16.27 12.30 6.70
CA SER A 10 -14.96 11.76 7.04
C SER A 10 -14.00 12.94 7.22
N PHE A 11 -13.37 13.02 8.38
CA PHE A 11 -12.29 13.98 8.60
C PHE A 11 -11.02 13.42 7.97
N VAL A 12 -10.47 14.16 7.01
CA VAL A 12 -9.21 13.78 6.34
C VAL A 12 -8.24 14.93 6.52
N GLU A 13 -7.25 14.73 7.36
CA GLU A 13 -6.17 15.69 7.53
C GLU A 13 -5.12 15.45 6.45
N CYS A 14 -5.28 16.09 5.29
CA CYS A 14 -4.39 15.92 4.13
C CYS A 14 -2.93 16.37 4.35
N ARG A 15 -2.61 17.03 5.48
CA ARG A 15 -1.27 17.58 5.78
C ARG A 15 -0.99 17.61 7.28
N GLU A 16 -0.78 16.45 7.91
CA GLU A 16 -0.23 16.41 9.28
C GLU A 16 1.18 17.06 9.32
N SER A 17 1.96 16.91 8.24
CA SER A 17 3.26 17.56 8.06
C SER A 17 3.60 17.80 6.57
N MET A 18 4.35 18.88 6.26
CA MET A 18 4.83 19.10 4.89
C MET A 18 5.99 18.15 4.58
N GLY A 19 5.82 17.37 3.53
CA GLY A 19 6.89 16.60 2.91
C GLY A 19 8.05 17.47 2.40
N MET A 20 9.28 16.96 2.44
CA MET A 20 10.43 17.67 1.83
C MET A 20 10.41 17.49 0.30
N GLY A 21 10.08 18.56 -0.46
CA GLY A 21 10.25 18.60 -1.91
C GLY A 21 9.56 19.77 -2.61
N GLN A 22 10.19 20.32 -3.65
CA GLN A 22 9.55 21.31 -4.53
C GLN A 22 8.69 20.60 -5.58
N GLY A 23 7.39 20.50 -5.31
CA GLY A 23 6.39 20.01 -6.27
C GLY A 23 5.02 20.54 -5.89
N GLY A 24 4.50 21.48 -6.68
CA GLY A 24 3.25 22.16 -6.41
C GLY A 24 2.05 21.21 -6.30
N GLY A 25 1.23 21.41 -5.26
CA GLY A 25 -0.19 21.04 -5.22
C GLY A 25 -0.56 19.57 -4.96
N LEU A 26 0.28 18.59 -5.29
CA LEU A 26 -0.02 17.15 -5.13
C LEU A 26 0.87 16.51 -4.05
N ALA A 27 0.30 15.57 -3.28
CA ALA A 27 0.89 14.95 -2.08
C ALA A 27 2.40 14.70 -2.22
N GLN A 28 3.19 15.39 -1.41
CA GLN A 28 4.66 15.38 -1.48
C GLN A 28 5.23 14.13 -0.82
N ARG A 29 6.52 13.86 -1.04
CA ARG A 29 7.27 12.80 -0.34
C ARG A 29 7.14 12.98 1.17
N ALA A 30 6.99 11.90 1.94
CA ALA A 30 6.77 11.97 3.39
C ALA A 30 5.46 12.66 3.82
N THR A 31 4.48 12.81 2.93
CA THR A 31 3.15 13.33 3.30
C THR A 31 2.28 12.18 3.82
N ILE A 32 1.58 12.45 4.92
CA ILE A 32 0.52 11.60 5.44
C ILE A 32 -0.82 12.33 5.35
N SER A 33 -1.84 11.57 4.99
CA SER A 33 -3.23 11.99 5.05
C SER A 33 -3.96 11.09 6.04
N GLU A 34 -4.24 11.60 7.24
CA GLU A 34 -4.85 10.80 8.31
C GLU A 34 -6.38 10.90 8.26
N SER A 35 -7.05 9.74 8.30
CA SER A 35 -8.52 9.61 8.36
C SER A 35 -8.98 8.58 9.39
N GLY A 36 -8.03 7.90 10.07
CA GLY A 36 -8.24 6.78 10.98
C GLY A 36 -7.26 5.63 10.67
N LYS A 37 -7.29 4.55 11.47
CA LYS A 37 -6.23 3.53 11.50
C LYS A 37 -6.64 2.13 11.04
N ASP A 38 -7.73 2.02 10.27
CA ASP A 38 -8.13 0.74 9.70
C ASP A 38 -7.16 0.31 8.60
N VAL A 39 -6.97 1.17 7.59
CA VAL A 39 -6.11 0.88 6.43
C VAL A 39 -5.13 2.01 6.21
N VAL A 40 -3.86 1.68 5.94
CA VAL A 40 -2.88 2.61 5.37
C VAL A 40 -2.62 2.29 3.91
N ALA A 41 -3.00 3.21 3.03
CA ALA A 41 -2.64 3.17 1.62
C ALA A 41 -1.23 3.76 1.44
N ILE A 42 -0.27 2.88 1.20
CA ILE A 42 1.14 3.23 0.98
C ILE A 42 1.32 3.57 -0.51
N ALA A 43 1.62 4.84 -0.76
CA ALA A 43 1.96 5.36 -2.08
C ALA A 43 3.47 5.57 -2.21
N MET A 44 3.98 5.32 -3.40
CA MET A 44 5.37 5.68 -3.71
C MET A 44 5.51 7.20 -3.84
N GLY A 45 6.61 7.75 -3.33
CA GLY A 45 6.91 9.18 -3.42
C GLY A 45 6.76 9.74 -4.84
N PRO A 46 6.14 10.92 -5.02
CA PRO A 46 5.90 11.48 -6.33
C PRO A 46 7.22 11.77 -7.05
N GLY A 47 7.19 11.56 -8.35
CA GLY A 47 8.29 11.85 -9.26
C GLY A 47 7.80 11.77 -10.70
N ARG A 48 8.65 12.02 -11.69
CA ARG A 48 8.27 11.90 -13.11
C ARG A 48 7.60 10.56 -13.46
N ARG A 49 7.93 9.49 -12.72
CA ARG A 49 7.42 8.12 -12.92
C ARG A 49 6.42 7.65 -11.85
N HIS A 50 6.13 8.47 -10.84
CA HIS A 50 5.28 8.12 -9.70
C HIS A 50 4.19 9.18 -9.55
N ILE A 51 2.99 8.84 -10.01
CA ILE A 51 1.78 9.65 -9.93
C ILE A 51 0.86 8.98 -8.89
N THR A 52 0.25 9.77 -8.01
CA THR A 52 -0.59 9.26 -6.90
C THR A 52 -1.92 8.66 -7.37
N LYS A 53 -2.32 8.87 -8.62
CA LYS A 53 -3.45 8.16 -9.24
C LYS A 53 -3.05 6.69 -9.51
N PRO A 54 -3.82 5.68 -9.06
CA PRO A 54 -5.20 5.72 -8.57
C PRO A 54 -5.35 5.60 -7.04
N VAL A 55 -4.31 5.82 -6.23
CA VAL A 55 -4.38 5.71 -4.76
C VAL A 55 -5.51 6.56 -4.17
N CYS A 56 -5.73 7.76 -4.70
CA CYS A 56 -6.84 8.61 -4.27
C CYS A 56 -8.23 7.99 -4.58
N GLU A 57 -8.39 7.32 -5.72
CA GLU A 57 -9.66 6.67 -6.09
C GLU A 57 -9.90 5.42 -5.24
N ILE A 58 -8.84 4.64 -4.97
CA ILE A 58 -8.90 3.49 -4.08
C ILE A 58 -9.29 3.91 -2.66
N THR A 59 -8.62 4.92 -2.11
CA THR A 59 -8.94 5.41 -0.76
C THR A 59 -10.32 6.04 -0.67
N TYR A 60 -10.80 6.67 -1.74
CA TYR A 60 -12.18 7.14 -1.81
C TYR A 60 -13.19 5.99 -1.76
N ALA A 61 -13.02 4.97 -2.60
CA ALA A 61 -13.90 3.79 -2.63
C ALA A 61 -13.94 3.06 -1.27
N LEU A 62 -12.78 2.91 -0.61
CA LEU A 62 -12.70 2.32 0.73
C LEU A 62 -13.48 3.15 1.77
N ARG A 63 -13.34 4.48 1.72
CA ARG A 63 -14.06 5.39 2.63
C ARG A 63 -15.57 5.40 2.38
N GLU A 64 -16.01 5.24 1.13
CA GLU A 64 -17.45 5.10 0.81
C GLU A 64 -18.08 3.85 1.45
N GLU A 65 -17.31 2.78 1.63
CA GLU A 65 -17.72 1.60 2.39
C GLU A 65 -17.50 1.74 3.91
N GLY A 66 -17.13 2.95 4.37
CA GLY A 66 -16.93 3.26 5.78
C GLY A 66 -15.63 2.69 6.36
N ILE A 67 -14.62 2.43 5.53
CA ILE A 67 -13.29 1.98 5.97
C ILE A 67 -12.39 3.20 6.15
N ASP A 68 -11.96 3.44 7.39
CA ASP A 68 -11.14 4.60 7.72
C ASP A 68 -9.71 4.42 7.18
N THR A 69 -9.50 4.96 5.98
CA THR A 69 -8.28 4.77 5.20
C THR A 69 -7.42 6.02 5.24
N SER A 70 -6.20 5.90 5.76
CA SER A 70 -5.18 6.95 5.68
C SER A 70 -4.23 6.69 4.51
N VAL A 71 -3.54 7.71 4.02
CA VAL A 71 -2.54 7.60 2.95
C VAL A 71 -1.17 7.97 3.49
N LEU A 72 -0.16 7.14 3.24
CA LEU A 72 1.24 7.47 3.52
C LEU A 72 2.02 7.48 2.20
N VAL A 73 2.57 8.64 1.85
CA VAL A 73 3.46 8.80 0.69
C VAL A 73 4.90 8.66 1.17
N LEU A 74 5.57 7.59 0.75
CA LEU A 74 6.94 7.32 1.19
C LEU A 74 7.91 8.44 0.79
N ASN A 75 8.82 8.77 1.70
CA ASN A 75 9.91 9.71 1.48
C ASN A 75 10.84 9.23 0.36
N ALA A 76 11.33 7.99 0.51
CA ALA A 76 12.21 7.32 -0.44
C ALA A 76 11.49 6.19 -1.21
N GLY A 77 10.35 6.50 -1.84
CA GLY A 77 9.55 5.50 -2.59
C GLY A 77 10.02 5.18 -4.01
N ALA A 78 11.01 5.91 -4.55
CA ALA A 78 11.52 5.72 -5.91
C ALA A 78 12.59 4.62 -5.99
N GLY A 79 12.84 4.07 -7.19
CA GLY A 79 13.90 3.06 -7.38
C GLY A 79 13.55 1.67 -6.86
N VAL A 80 14.56 0.90 -6.44
CA VAL A 80 14.43 -0.44 -5.80
C VAL A 80 15.24 -0.49 -4.51
N PRO A 81 14.97 -1.42 -3.58
CA PRO A 81 15.80 -1.60 -2.40
C PRO A 81 17.29 -1.84 -2.74
N ALA A 82 18.19 -1.40 -1.87
CA ALA A 82 19.64 -1.49 -2.10
C ALA A 82 20.17 -2.93 -2.17
N ASP A 83 19.43 -3.91 -1.63
CA ASP A 83 19.74 -5.33 -1.68
C ASP A 83 19.13 -6.03 -2.92
N ALA A 84 18.46 -5.30 -3.81
CA ALA A 84 17.92 -5.86 -5.05
C ALA A 84 19.01 -6.07 -6.11
N PRO A 85 18.92 -7.15 -6.92
CA PRO A 85 19.92 -7.48 -7.94
C PRO A 85 20.01 -6.47 -9.08
N ASP A 86 18.99 -5.61 -9.26
CA ASP A 86 18.83 -4.73 -10.41
C ASP A 86 18.80 -3.24 -9.98
N ILE A 87 19.92 -2.72 -9.48
CA ILE A 87 20.09 -1.28 -9.17
C ILE A 87 20.35 -0.51 -10.47
N THR A 88 19.40 -0.51 -11.39
CA THR A 88 19.59 0.10 -12.72
C THR A 88 19.46 1.62 -12.76
N HIS A 89 19.00 2.27 -11.68
CA HIS A 89 18.51 3.66 -11.77
C HIS A 89 19.10 4.65 -10.74
N GLY A 90 20.14 4.28 -9.97
CA GLY A 90 20.83 5.19 -9.05
C GLY A 90 19.97 5.78 -7.92
N GLN A 91 18.72 5.35 -7.80
CA GLN A 91 17.80 5.71 -6.73
C GLN A 91 17.47 4.43 -5.96
N CYS A 92 17.68 4.47 -4.65
CA CYS A 92 17.33 3.37 -3.76
C CYS A 92 16.02 3.68 -3.05
N MET A 93 15.14 2.69 -3.01
CA MET A 93 13.97 2.74 -2.14
C MET A 93 14.42 2.51 -0.70
N GLY A 94 13.88 3.30 0.23
CA GLY A 94 14.06 3.14 1.66
C GLY A 94 12.75 3.33 2.41
N LEU A 95 12.76 2.92 3.67
CA LEU A 95 11.74 3.27 4.66
C LEU A 95 12.43 3.93 5.84
N ASP A 96 11.99 5.13 6.19
CA ASP A 96 12.47 5.81 7.39
C ASP A 96 11.87 5.14 8.64
N PRO A 97 12.59 5.08 9.78
CA PRO A 97 12.07 4.45 11.00
C PRO A 97 10.71 4.99 11.44
N ILE A 98 10.50 6.30 11.29
CA ILE A 98 9.22 6.95 11.59
C ILE A 98 8.08 6.49 10.65
N GLU A 99 8.38 6.18 9.39
CA GLU A 99 7.39 5.61 8.45
C GLU A 99 7.01 4.20 8.87
N VAL A 100 7.99 3.38 9.30
CA VAL A 100 7.76 2.03 9.80
C VAL A 100 6.87 2.05 11.04
N GLU A 101 7.21 2.89 12.02
CA GLU A 101 6.42 3.06 13.25
C GLU A 101 4.99 3.49 12.95
N ARG A 102 4.81 4.43 12.01
CA ARG A 102 3.48 4.88 11.57
C ARG A 102 2.68 3.76 10.91
N ILE A 103 3.26 3.04 9.95
CA ILE A 103 2.57 1.94 9.24
C ILE A 103 2.13 0.86 10.24
N GLN A 104 2.95 0.55 11.24
CA GLN A 104 2.67 -0.50 12.23
C GLN A 104 1.44 -0.22 13.10
N GLN A 105 0.94 1.02 13.15
CA GLN A 105 -0.26 1.41 13.92
C GLN A 105 -1.57 1.04 13.22
N PHE A 106 -1.53 0.60 11.96
CA PHE A 106 -2.69 0.27 11.16
C PHE A 106 -3.03 -1.21 11.23
N LYS A 107 -4.30 -1.57 10.96
CA LYS A 107 -4.71 -2.98 10.93
C LYS A 107 -4.29 -3.65 9.62
N VAL A 108 -4.40 -2.96 8.49
CA VAL A 108 -4.07 -3.47 7.15
C VAL A 108 -3.24 -2.44 6.37
N ALA A 109 -2.23 -2.90 5.63
CA ALA A 109 -1.54 -2.09 4.63
C ALA A 109 -2.04 -2.40 3.21
N LEU A 110 -2.29 -1.35 2.42
CA LEU A 110 -2.52 -1.43 0.99
C LEU A 110 -1.34 -0.80 0.27
N VAL A 111 -0.57 -1.57 -0.48
CA VAL A 111 0.63 -1.06 -1.16
C VAL A 111 0.38 -1.01 -2.67
N HIS A 112 0.42 0.20 -3.23
CA HIS A 112 0.32 0.39 -4.67
C HIS A 112 1.71 0.43 -5.33
N LEU A 113 1.97 -0.55 -6.19
CA LEU A 113 3.27 -0.77 -6.84
C LEU A 113 3.17 -0.65 -8.37
N GLY A 114 4.34 -0.69 -9.01
CA GLY A 114 4.48 -0.37 -10.42
C GLY A 114 4.20 -1.50 -11.41
N ASN A 115 4.88 -1.43 -12.56
CA ASN A 115 4.75 -2.35 -13.69
C ASN A 115 5.98 -3.25 -13.91
N VAL A 116 7.01 -3.14 -13.08
CA VAL A 116 8.24 -3.92 -13.23
C VAL A 116 8.22 -5.02 -12.17
N ARG A 117 8.05 -6.27 -12.61
CA ARG A 117 7.86 -7.45 -11.74
C ARG A 117 8.91 -7.55 -10.64
N SER A 118 10.19 -7.49 -11.00
CA SER A 118 11.29 -7.49 -10.03
C SER A 118 11.16 -6.33 -9.03
N HIS A 119 10.87 -5.11 -9.48
CA HIS A 119 10.72 -3.98 -8.56
C HIS A 119 9.59 -4.22 -7.57
N ILE A 120 8.43 -4.71 -8.01
CA ILE A 120 7.27 -4.96 -7.16
C ILE A 120 7.64 -5.93 -6.04
N ILE A 121 8.22 -7.07 -6.42
CA ILE A 121 8.59 -8.16 -5.51
C ILE A 121 9.58 -7.67 -4.44
N TRP A 122 10.66 -6.99 -4.86
CA TRP A 122 11.69 -6.50 -3.94
C TRP A 122 11.17 -5.37 -3.04
N LYS A 123 10.35 -4.46 -3.56
CA LYS A 123 9.72 -3.40 -2.75
C LYS A 123 8.76 -3.96 -1.70
N ALA A 124 7.93 -4.94 -2.09
CA ALA A 124 7.04 -5.62 -1.16
C ALA A 124 7.84 -6.27 -0.02
N ARG A 125 8.95 -6.96 -0.33
CA ARG A 125 9.84 -7.53 0.70
C ARG A 125 10.40 -6.45 1.62
N LEU A 126 10.91 -5.33 1.09
CA LEU A 126 11.45 -4.26 1.93
C LEU A 126 10.40 -3.73 2.91
N ILE A 127 9.16 -3.52 2.47
CA ILE A 127 8.08 -3.08 3.35
C ILE A 127 7.81 -4.13 4.42
N LEU A 128 7.52 -5.36 4.02
CA LEU A 128 7.11 -6.44 4.92
C LEU A 128 8.23 -6.95 5.84
N ARG A 129 9.50 -6.72 5.51
CA ARG A 129 10.62 -6.96 6.44
C ARG A 129 10.62 -6.00 7.62
N ASN A 130 10.11 -4.78 7.41
CA ASN A 130 10.09 -3.74 8.42
C ASN A 130 8.75 -3.71 9.20
N VAL A 131 7.63 -4.01 8.54
CA VAL A 131 6.29 -3.95 9.16
C VAL A 131 5.66 -5.34 9.30
N ASN A 132 5.03 -5.58 10.45
CA ASN A 132 4.34 -6.83 10.79
C ASN A 132 2.81 -6.62 10.79
N ILE A 133 2.23 -6.39 9.62
CA ILE A 133 0.77 -6.26 9.44
C ILE A 133 0.34 -6.99 8.16
N PRO A 134 -0.91 -7.48 8.10
CA PRO A 134 -1.45 -8.07 6.88
C PRO A 134 -1.51 -7.03 5.76
N THR A 135 -1.07 -7.42 4.56
CA THR A 135 -0.87 -6.50 3.44
C THR A 135 -1.55 -6.99 2.17
N ILE A 136 -2.22 -6.08 1.47
CA ILE A 136 -2.72 -6.25 0.11
C ILE A 136 -1.80 -5.52 -0.88
N LEU A 137 -1.37 -6.21 -1.93
CA LEU A 137 -0.57 -5.64 -3.01
C LEU A 137 -1.45 -5.27 -4.19
N VAL A 138 -1.43 -4.00 -4.58
CA VAL A 138 -2.11 -3.48 -5.77
C VAL A 138 -1.07 -3.16 -6.82
N THR A 139 -1.09 -3.86 -7.95
CA THR A 139 0.02 -3.88 -8.91
C THR A 139 -0.47 -3.70 -10.34
N GLN A 140 0.40 -3.19 -11.21
CA GLN A 140 0.08 -3.04 -12.63
C GLN A 140 0.34 -4.34 -13.41
N CYS A 141 1.52 -4.95 -13.25
CA CYS A 141 1.86 -6.19 -13.95
C CYS A 141 1.39 -7.42 -13.16
N PRO A 142 1.10 -8.53 -13.85
CA PRO A 142 0.72 -9.77 -13.17
C PRO A 142 1.90 -10.31 -12.34
N ILE A 143 1.61 -10.56 -11.07
CA ILE A 143 2.45 -11.27 -10.11
C ILE A 143 1.59 -12.29 -9.38
N ASP A 144 2.20 -13.33 -8.85
CA ASP A 144 1.56 -14.37 -8.06
C ASP A 144 2.20 -14.50 -6.67
N TYR A 145 1.77 -15.50 -5.90
CA TYR A 145 2.24 -15.73 -4.54
C TYR A 145 3.61 -16.41 -4.53
N GLU A 146 3.87 -17.25 -5.52
CA GLU A 146 5.12 -17.97 -5.76
C GLU A 146 6.29 -17.02 -6.02
N ASP A 147 6.07 -15.97 -6.81
CA ASP A 147 7.00 -14.86 -7.05
C ASP A 147 7.55 -14.26 -5.76
N LEU A 148 6.66 -14.05 -4.79
CA LEU A 148 6.95 -13.41 -3.52
C LEU A 148 7.61 -14.43 -2.58
N ALA A 149 7.07 -15.65 -2.51
CA ALA A 149 7.59 -16.71 -1.67
C ALA A 149 9.04 -17.09 -2.05
N ALA A 150 9.37 -17.08 -3.34
CA ALA A 150 10.70 -17.39 -3.87
C ALA A 150 11.81 -16.47 -3.34
N ILE A 151 11.47 -15.27 -2.85
CA ILE A 151 12.43 -14.34 -2.24
C ILE A 151 12.23 -14.18 -0.71
N GLY A 152 11.49 -15.10 -0.10
CA GLY A 152 11.28 -15.14 1.35
C GLY A 152 10.17 -14.24 1.87
N VAL A 153 9.24 -13.79 1.03
CA VAL A 153 8.06 -13.04 1.49
C VAL A 153 6.98 -14.02 1.93
N LYS A 154 6.51 -13.89 3.17
CA LYS A 154 5.36 -14.66 3.66
C LYS A 154 4.09 -14.29 2.89
N THR A 155 3.34 -15.30 2.46
CA THR A 155 2.07 -15.08 1.78
C THR A 155 0.99 -16.05 2.27
N LYS A 156 -0.28 -15.70 2.03
CA LYS A 156 -1.45 -16.49 2.44
C LYS A 156 -1.51 -17.91 1.88
N TYR A 157 -1.10 -18.10 0.62
CA TYR A 157 -1.25 -19.39 -0.07
C TYR A 157 0.07 -20.13 -0.29
N VAL A 158 1.19 -19.41 -0.35
CA VAL A 158 2.52 -20.00 -0.58
C VAL A 158 3.49 -19.45 0.46
N MET A 159 3.88 -20.30 1.41
CA MET A 159 4.86 -19.94 2.42
C MET A 159 6.27 -20.31 1.95
N PRO A 160 7.27 -19.42 2.11
CA PRO A 160 8.67 -19.79 1.97
C PRO A 160 9.08 -20.84 3.01
N ASP A 161 10.16 -21.56 2.75
CA ASP A 161 10.79 -22.40 3.77
C ASP A 161 11.20 -21.56 4.98
N ASP A 162 11.10 -22.11 6.19
CA ASP A 162 11.37 -21.40 7.45
C ASP A 162 12.76 -20.73 7.48
N GLU A 163 13.77 -21.38 6.89
CA GLU A 163 15.15 -20.86 6.80
C GLU A 163 15.28 -19.67 5.82
N ASN A 164 14.33 -19.52 4.91
CA ASN A 164 14.32 -18.52 3.84
C ASN A 164 13.35 -17.36 4.11
N ILE A 165 12.64 -17.34 5.25
CA ILE A 165 11.70 -16.26 5.59
C ILE A 165 12.47 -14.96 5.85
N ASN A 166 12.19 -13.94 5.01
CA ASN A 166 12.82 -12.62 5.04
C ASN A 166 11.86 -11.51 5.46
N THR A 167 10.60 -11.81 5.80
CA THR A 167 9.59 -10.81 6.17
C THR A 167 8.96 -11.05 7.53
N LYS A 168 8.59 -9.96 8.20
CA LYS A 168 7.78 -9.97 9.43
C LYS A 168 6.30 -10.01 9.10
N GLY A 169 5.85 -9.16 8.17
CA GLY A 169 4.48 -9.14 7.66
C GLY A 169 4.20 -10.23 6.62
N CYS A 170 2.94 -10.30 6.19
CA CYS A 170 2.41 -11.27 5.24
C CYS A 170 1.63 -10.56 4.11
N VAL A 171 1.77 -11.07 2.88
CA VAL A 171 0.87 -10.73 1.77
C VAL A 171 -0.36 -11.62 1.82
N GLU A 172 -1.50 -11.03 2.14
CA GLU A 172 -2.77 -11.74 2.21
C GLU A 172 -3.46 -11.79 0.85
N GLU A 173 -3.45 -10.68 0.12
CA GLU A 173 -4.21 -10.52 -1.11
C GLU A 173 -3.39 -9.77 -2.17
N ILE A 174 -3.63 -10.10 -3.43
CA ILE A 174 -2.99 -9.45 -4.58
C ILE A 174 -4.09 -9.01 -5.55
N VAL A 175 -4.03 -7.76 -6.00
CA VAL A 175 -4.86 -7.21 -7.08
C VAL A 175 -3.93 -6.72 -8.19
N THR A 176 -4.06 -7.29 -9.39
CA THR A 176 -3.24 -6.94 -10.56
C THR A 176 -4.05 -6.14 -11.58
N GLY A 177 -3.36 -5.48 -12.52
CA GLY A 177 -3.99 -4.71 -13.60
C GLY A 177 -4.39 -3.28 -13.22
N VAL A 178 -3.93 -2.76 -12.09
CA VAL A 178 -4.18 -1.38 -11.66
C VAL A 178 -3.06 -0.48 -12.16
N ILE A 179 -3.38 0.40 -13.11
CA ILE A 179 -2.39 1.19 -13.85
C ILE A 179 -2.14 2.54 -13.18
N ARG A 180 -0.87 2.89 -13.01
CA ARG A 180 -0.45 4.19 -12.48
C ARG A 180 -0.78 5.32 -13.44
N GLY A 181 -1.31 6.43 -12.92
CA GLY A 181 -1.67 7.61 -13.71
C GLY A 181 -2.97 7.48 -14.51
N VAL A 182 -3.64 6.32 -14.46
CA VAL A 182 -4.91 6.04 -15.13
C VAL A 182 -6.00 5.85 -14.06
N SER A 183 -7.26 6.13 -14.39
CA SER A 183 -8.36 5.83 -13.48
C SER A 183 -8.50 4.32 -13.29
N CYS A 184 -8.69 3.90 -12.04
CA CYS A 184 -8.96 2.53 -11.69
C CYS A 184 -10.34 2.14 -12.24
N PRO A 185 -10.47 1.03 -13.00
CA PRO A 185 -11.77 0.50 -13.37
C PRO A 185 -12.61 0.18 -12.14
N GLN A 186 -13.95 0.34 -12.23
CA GLN A 186 -14.84 0.08 -11.10
C GLN A 186 -14.71 -1.36 -10.57
N GLU A 187 -14.63 -2.35 -11.47
CA GLU A 187 -14.40 -3.75 -11.11
C GLU A 187 -13.16 -3.94 -10.22
N LYS A 188 -12.08 -3.19 -10.47
CA LYS A 188 -10.86 -3.24 -9.68
C LYS A 188 -11.00 -2.54 -8.32
N LEU A 189 -11.77 -1.46 -8.26
CA LEU A 189 -12.12 -0.82 -6.99
C LEU A 189 -12.94 -1.77 -6.12
N ASP A 190 -13.95 -2.41 -6.70
CA ASP A 190 -14.81 -3.38 -6.01
C ASP A 190 -14.01 -4.59 -5.52
N GLU A 191 -13.07 -5.10 -6.34
CA GLU A 191 -12.15 -6.19 -5.98
C GLU A 191 -11.28 -5.80 -4.77
N ILE A 192 -10.68 -4.60 -4.79
CA ILE A 192 -9.85 -4.09 -3.69
C ILE A 192 -10.69 -3.96 -2.41
N VAL A 193 -11.85 -3.34 -2.50
CA VAL A 193 -12.77 -3.12 -1.38
C VAL A 193 -13.17 -4.46 -0.75
N SER A 194 -13.60 -5.43 -1.57
CA SER A 194 -14.02 -6.74 -1.09
C SER A 194 -12.88 -7.48 -0.37
N LYS A 195 -11.67 -7.45 -0.93
CA LYS A 195 -10.49 -8.07 -0.33
C LYS A 195 -10.11 -7.42 1.00
N VAL A 196 -10.11 -6.08 1.06
CA VAL A 196 -9.85 -5.36 2.31
C VAL A 196 -10.89 -5.68 3.37
N LEU A 197 -12.19 -5.70 3.04
CA LEU A 197 -13.25 -6.06 3.98
C LEU A 197 -13.06 -7.45 4.57
N ASN A 198 -12.65 -8.42 3.76
CA ASN A 198 -12.38 -9.79 4.23
C ASN A 198 -11.15 -9.90 5.14
N MET A 199 -10.24 -8.92 5.09
CA MET A 199 -9.06 -8.87 5.96
C MET A 199 -9.31 -8.12 7.27
N MET A 200 -10.35 -7.30 7.32
CA MET A 200 -10.70 -6.56 8.52
C MET A 200 -11.39 -7.50 9.52
N PRO A 201 -11.06 -7.43 10.83
CA PRO A 201 -11.81 -8.18 11.84
C PRO A 201 -13.28 -7.76 11.80
N ASP A 202 -14.19 -8.71 12.04
CA ASP A 202 -15.62 -8.45 12.13
C ASP A 202 -15.86 -7.24 13.02
N ARG A 203 -16.41 -6.18 12.44
CA ARG A 203 -16.88 -5.02 13.21
C ARG A 203 -18.06 -5.49 14.03
N GLY A 204 -17.77 -5.95 15.25
CA GLY A 204 -18.78 -6.24 16.26
C GLY A 204 -19.74 -5.05 16.33
N HIS A 205 -21.04 -5.35 16.40
CA HIS A 205 -22.07 -4.38 16.70
C HIS A 205 -21.71 -3.66 18.01
N GLU A 206 -21.13 -2.47 17.93
CA GLU A 206 -21.30 -1.49 19.00
C GLU A 206 -22.68 -0.89 18.80
N ALA A 207 -23.63 -1.47 19.54
CA ALA A 207 -25.00 -1.02 19.72
C ALA A 207 -25.08 0.27 20.55
#